data_AF-A0A8F8SQ22-F1
#
_entry.id   AF-A0A8F8SQ22-F1
#
_cell.length_a   1.000
_cell.length_b   1.000
_cell.length_c   1.000
_cell.angle_alpha   90.00
_cell.angle_beta   90.00
_cell.angle_gamma   90.00
#
_symmetry.space_group_name_H-M   'P 1'
#
loop_
_entity.id
_entity.type
_entity.pdbx_description
1 polymer ?
#
loop_
_entity_poly.entity_id
_entity_poly.type
_entity_poly.pdbx_seq_one_letter_code
_entity_poly.pdbx_strand_id
1 'polypeptide(L)'
;MLVKKISVLTKNSLKEFLDPEDGNIDVFVELENGSKFVLVMATPKNLIYLMDKDKMDFLEPDDPFVIVRSLTKKIIKEAVNSYAKDNGYWLKYYHFGGGVNITVFNRLEEEYAESRKELDEENDIDERLSKFDDIFPNLDDVEDLDYS
;
A
#
# COMPACT_ATOMS: atom_id res chain seq x y z
N MET A 1 6.29 -12.39 0.59
CA MET A 1 5.77 -13.63 1.22
C MET A 1 5.33 -14.59 0.13
N LEU A 2 5.49 -15.90 0.35
CA LEU A 2 5.09 -16.92 -0.62
C LEU A 2 3.61 -17.29 -0.44
N VAL A 3 2.91 -17.38 -1.57
CA VAL A 3 1.49 -17.77 -1.63
C VAL A 3 1.40 -19.29 -1.64
N LYS A 4 0.73 -19.85 -0.64
CA LYS A 4 0.49 -21.29 -0.51
C LYS A 4 -0.75 -21.73 -1.27
N LYS A 5 -1.83 -20.96 -1.16
CA LYS A 5 -3.12 -21.30 -1.78
C LYS A 5 -3.89 -20.05 -2.17
N ILE A 6 -4.58 -20.15 -3.31
CA ILE A 6 -5.57 -19.19 -3.79
C ILE A 6 -6.88 -19.94 -3.99
N SER A 7 -7.98 -19.41 -3.46
CA SER A 7 -9.34 -19.90 -3.73
C SER A 7 -10.27 -18.73 -3.98
N VAL A 8 -11.34 -18.96 -4.74
CA VAL A 8 -12.32 -17.92 -5.05
C VAL A 8 -13.70 -18.38 -4.64
N LEU A 9 -14.52 -17.47 -4.09
CA LEU A 9 -15.94 -17.73 -3.90
C LEU A 9 -16.68 -17.29 -5.16
N THR A 10 -17.13 -18.26 -5.95
CA THR A 10 -18.22 -18.02 -6.90
C THR A 10 -19.52 -18.27 -6.16
N LYS A 11 -20.48 -17.33 -6.22
CA LYS A 11 -21.83 -17.48 -5.64
C LYS A 11 -22.53 -18.73 -6.19
N ASN A 12 -22.27 -19.86 -5.53
CA ASN A 12 -22.95 -21.15 -5.64
C ASN A 12 -23.02 -21.85 -7.01
N SER A 13 -23.29 -23.14 -6.86
CA SER A 13 -23.69 -24.20 -7.78
C SER A 13 -24.83 -23.92 -8.78
N LEU A 14 -25.11 -22.66 -9.13
CA LEU A 14 -25.95 -22.27 -10.24
C LEU A 14 -25.04 -21.74 -11.34
N LYS A 15 -25.13 -22.32 -12.54
CA LYS A 15 -24.29 -22.07 -13.71
C LYS A 15 -24.46 -20.66 -14.31
N GLU A 16 -24.45 -19.61 -13.51
CA GLU A 16 -24.19 -18.27 -14.01
C GLU A 16 -22.67 -18.11 -14.06
N PHE A 17 -22.14 -18.20 -15.27
CA PHE A 17 -20.75 -17.85 -15.51
C PHE A 17 -20.61 -16.38 -15.13
N LEU A 18 -19.80 -16.11 -14.10
CA LEU A 18 -19.24 -14.79 -13.86
C LEU A 18 -18.69 -14.28 -15.19
N ASP A 19 -19.20 -13.15 -15.70
CA ASP A 19 -18.62 -12.51 -16.87
C ASP A 19 -17.20 -12.08 -16.47
N PRO A 20 -16.15 -12.68 -17.06
CA PRO A 20 -14.80 -12.37 -16.67
C PRO A 20 -14.43 -10.90 -16.98
N GLU A 21 -15.17 -10.22 -17.85
CA GLU A 21 -14.95 -8.82 -18.22
C GLU A 21 -15.86 -7.84 -17.46
N ASP A 22 -16.87 -8.31 -16.74
CA ASP A 22 -17.88 -7.49 -16.05
C ASP A 22 -18.30 -8.09 -14.72
N GLY A 23 -17.31 -8.34 -13.87
CA GLY A 23 -17.55 -8.92 -12.55
C GLY A 23 -16.66 -8.37 -11.46
N ASN A 24 -17.00 -8.78 -10.25
CA ASN A 24 -16.11 -8.81 -9.10
C ASN A 24 -16.16 -10.17 -8.41
N ILE A 25 -15.11 -10.50 -7.65
CA ILE A 25 -15.01 -11.78 -6.93
C ILE A 25 -14.15 -11.67 -5.67
N ASP A 26 -14.55 -12.41 -4.64
CA ASP A 26 -13.75 -12.61 -3.44
C ASP A 26 -12.64 -13.63 -3.70
N VAL A 27 -11.40 -13.22 -3.45
CA VAL A 27 -10.19 -14.02 -3.58
C VAL A 27 -9.57 -14.24 -2.21
N PHE A 28 -9.55 -15.50 -1.79
CA PHE A 28 -8.96 -15.95 -0.54
C PHE A 28 -7.51 -16.37 -0.79
N VAL A 29 -6.61 -15.80 0.00
CA VAL A 29 -5.17 -16.03 -0.11
C VAL A 29 -4.68 -16.63 1.21
N GLU A 30 -4.02 -17.79 1.14
CA GLU A 30 -3.27 -18.37 2.26
C GLU A 30 -1.79 -18.27 1.92
N LEU A 31 -1.00 -17.71 2.85
CA LEU A 31 0.46 -17.64 2.75
C LEU A 31 1.11 -18.83 3.45
N GLU A 32 2.38 -19.12 3.12
CA GLU A 32 3.13 -20.23 3.72
C GLU A 32 3.27 -20.13 5.26
N ASN A 33 3.25 -18.92 5.80
CA ASN A 33 3.28 -18.69 7.26
C ASN A 33 1.92 -18.90 7.96
N GLY A 34 0.89 -19.37 7.23
CA GLY A 34 -0.45 -19.61 7.75
C GLY A 34 -1.36 -18.37 7.82
N SER A 35 -0.85 -17.17 7.47
CA SER A 35 -1.69 -15.96 7.36
C SER A 35 -2.72 -16.11 6.25
N LYS A 36 -3.93 -15.60 6.48
CA LYS A 36 -5.06 -15.65 5.55
C LYS A 36 -5.58 -14.25 5.27
N PHE A 37 -5.85 -13.96 4.01
CA PHE A 37 -6.34 -12.67 3.54
C PHE A 37 -7.52 -12.88 2.59
N VAL A 38 -8.39 -11.88 2.54
CA VAL A 38 -9.49 -11.77 1.57
C VAL A 38 -9.26 -10.48 0.79
N LEU A 39 -9.32 -10.59 -0.54
CA LEU A 39 -9.28 -9.47 -1.46
C LEU A 39 -10.55 -9.49 -2.30
N VAL A 40 -11.08 -8.31 -2.65
CA VAL A 40 -12.12 -8.20 -3.67
C VAL A 40 -11.45 -7.75 -4.98
N MET A 41 -11.55 -8.56 -6.02
CA MET A 41 -11.05 -8.18 -7.35
C MET A 41 -12.21 -7.72 -8.22
N ALA A 42 -12.06 -6.62 -8.93
CA ALA A 42 -13.09 -6.08 -9.82
C ALA A 42 -12.52 -5.69 -11.19
N THR A 43 -13.37 -5.78 -12.21
CA THR A 43 -13.05 -5.31 -13.56
C THR A 43 -13.48 -3.86 -13.75
N PRO A 44 -12.81 -3.07 -14.60
CA PRO A 44 -13.22 -1.69 -14.88
C PRO A 44 -14.68 -1.56 -15.32
N LYS A 45 -15.18 -2.49 -16.14
CA LYS A 45 -16.59 -2.50 -16.58
C LYS A 45 -17.55 -2.70 -15.41
N ASN A 46 -17.19 -3.57 -14.47
CA ASN A 46 -17.99 -3.76 -13.25
C ASN A 46 -18.04 -2.50 -12.39
N LEU A 47 -16.93 -1.75 -12.29
CA LEU A 47 -16.92 -0.48 -11.55
C LEU A 47 -17.86 0.56 -12.18
N ILE A 48 -17.86 0.68 -13.52
CA ILE A 48 -18.79 1.55 -14.24
C ILE A 48 -20.24 1.08 -14.03
N TYR A 49 -20.50 -0.23 -14.12
CA TYR A 49 -21.82 -0.78 -13.84
C TYR A 49 -22.32 -0.43 -12.44
N LEU A 50 -21.45 -0.49 -11.41
CA LEU A 50 -21.81 -0.10 -10.05
C LEU A 50 -22.15 1.39 -9.95
N MET A 51 -21.35 2.27 -10.58
CA MET A 51 -21.62 3.71 -10.67
C MET A 51 -22.98 4.00 -11.34
N ASP A 52 -23.26 3.37 -12.48
CA ASP A 52 -24.53 3.51 -13.19
C ASP A 52 -25.72 3.01 -12.36
N LYS A 53 -25.55 1.86 -11.69
CA LYS A 53 -26.58 1.22 -10.85
C LYS A 53 -26.93 2.10 -9.64
N ASP A 54 -25.92 2.68 -9.01
CA ASP A 54 -26.09 3.54 -7.83
C ASP A 54 -26.36 5.02 -8.21
N LYS A 55 -26.33 5.34 -9.51
CA LYS A 55 -26.54 6.68 -10.09
C LYS A 55 -25.59 7.74 -9.51
N MET A 56 -24.32 7.35 -9.40
CA MET A 56 -23.25 8.20 -8.89
C MET A 56 -22.08 8.22 -9.88
N ASP A 57 -21.38 9.34 -9.98
CA ASP A 57 -20.18 9.48 -10.81
C ASP A 57 -18.90 8.95 -10.09
N PHE A 58 -19.06 8.35 -8.91
CA PHE A 58 -18.01 7.75 -8.10
C PHE A 58 -18.56 6.55 -7.30
N LEU A 59 -17.67 5.69 -6.81
CA LEU A 59 -18.04 4.62 -5.87
C LEU A 59 -17.95 5.15 -4.44
N GLU A 60 -18.96 4.88 -3.63
CA GLU A 60 -18.89 5.21 -2.20
C GLU A 60 -17.65 4.56 -1.54
N PRO A 61 -17.05 5.21 -0.53
CA PRO A 61 -15.91 4.64 0.18
C PRO A 61 -16.27 3.31 0.85
N ASP A 62 -15.53 2.25 0.49
CA ASP A 62 -15.65 0.90 1.07
C ASP A 62 -14.30 0.17 0.95
N ASP A 63 -14.27 -1.12 1.30
CA ASP A 63 -13.13 -2.01 1.13
C ASP A 63 -12.51 -1.87 -0.28
N PRO A 64 -11.18 -1.71 -0.38
CA PRO A 64 -10.54 -1.38 -1.64
C PRO A 64 -10.59 -2.54 -2.64
N PHE A 65 -10.90 -2.24 -3.90
CA PHE A 65 -10.87 -3.20 -5.00
C PHE A 65 -9.47 -3.36 -5.59
N VAL A 66 -9.06 -4.61 -5.81
CA VAL A 66 -7.95 -4.92 -6.70
C VAL A 66 -8.49 -4.87 -8.14
N ILE A 67 -8.10 -3.84 -8.88
CA ILE A 67 -8.58 -3.63 -10.24
C ILE A 67 -7.79 -4.52 -11.20
N VAL A 68 -8.47 -5.43 -11.88
CA VAL A 68 -7.86 -6.35 -12.84
C VAL A 68 -8.54 -6.24 -14.20
N ARG A 69 -7.78 -6.49 -15.27
CA ARG A 69 -8.32 -6.43 -16.64
C ARG A 69 -9.50 -7.39 -16.85
N SER A 70 -9.39 -8.60 -16.30
CA SER A 70 -10.38 -9.68 -16.47
C SER A 70 -10.19 -10.74 -15.37
N LEU A 71 -11.27 -11.38 -14.93
CA LEU A 71 -11.31 -12.37 -13.84
C LEU A 71 -10.91 -13.78 -14.31
N THR A 72 -9.75 -13.87 -14.97
CA THR A 72 -9.16 -15.15 -15.36
C THR A 72 -8.25 -15.71 -14.28
N LYS A 73 -8.13 -17.05 -14.21
CA LYS A 73 -7.21 -17.72 -13.26
C LYS A 73 -5.77 -17.19 -13.34
N LYS A 74 -5.29 -16.90 -14.55
CA LYS A 74 -3.93 -16.38 -14.79
C LYS A 74 -3.77 -15.00 -14.14
N ILE A 75 -4.67 -14.07 -14.47
CA ILE A 75 -4.61 -12.69 -13.97
C ILE A 75 -4.78 -12.66 -12.45
N ILE A 76 -5.72 -13.43 -11.89
CA ILE A 76 -5.90 -13.54 -10.43
C ILE A 76 -4.61 -14.02 -9.76
N LYS A 77 -3.97 -15.07 -10.29
CA LYS A 77 -2.72 -15.59 -9.73
C LYS A 77 -1.57 -14.58 -9.81
N GLU A 78 -1.44 -13.89 -10.94
CA GLU A 78 -0.41 -12.85 -11.13
C GLU A 78 -0.63 -11.66 -10.17
N ALA A 79 -1.88 -11.19 -10.03
CA ALA A 79 -2.24 -10.13 -9.11
C ALA A 79 -1.94 -10.51 -7.65
N VAL A 80 -2.42 -11.68 -7.19
CA VAL A 80 -2.16 -12.15 -5.82
C VAL A 80 -0.66 -12.25 -5.54
N ASN A 81 0.14 -12.81 -6.46
CA ASN A 81 1.58 -12.90 -6.28
C ASN A 81 2.25 -11.54 -6.21
N SER A 82 1.78 -10.55 -6.98
CA SER A 82 2.30 -9.18 -6.90
C SER A 82 1.98 -8.55 -5.54
N TYR A 83 0.77 -8.73 -5.02
CA TYR A 83 0.34 -8.17 -3.74
C TYR A 83 1.00 -8.87 -2.54
N ALA A 84 1.42 -10.13 -2.70
CA ALA A 84 2.15 -10.88 -1.69
C ALA A 84 3.63 -10.47 -1.55
N LYS A 85 4.18 -9.65 -2.46
CA LYS A 85 5.52 -9.08 -2.34
C LYS A 85 5.64 -8.19 -1.10
N ASP A 86 6.86 -7.78 -0.76
CA ASP A 86 7.13 -6.80 0.30
C ASP A 86 6.47 -7.17 1.63
N ASN A 87 6.71 -8.40 2.06
CA ASN A 87 6.13 -8.98 3.27
C ASN A 87 4.59 -8.93 3.34
N GLY A 88 3.93 -9.02 2.17
CA GLY A 88 2.48 -9.01 2.03
C GLY A 88 1.87 -7.68 2.44
N TYR A 89 2.60 -6.57 2.31
CA TYR A 89 2.13 -5.23 2.67
C TYR A 89 0.77 -4.94 2.02
N TRP A 90 0.67 -5.11 0.70
CA TRP A 90 -0.55 -4.85 -0.04
C TRP A 90 -1.68 -5.82 0.32
N LEU A 91 -1.38 -7.09 0.64
CA LEU A 91 -2.40 -8.01 1.16
C LEU A 91 -3.00 -7.53 2.48
N LYS A 92 -2.16 -7.06 3.41
CA LYS A 92 -2.62 -6.51 4.70
C LYS A 92 -3.43 -5.23 4.50
N TYR A 93 -2.93 -4.32 3.68
CA TYR A 93 -3.62 -3.05 3.39
C TYR A 93 -5.01 -3.30 2.83
N TYR A 94 -5.14 -4.17 1.82
CA TYR A 94 -6.44 -4.45 1.21
C TYR A 94 -7.38 -5.25 2.10
N HIS A 95 -6.84 -6.15 2.93
CA HIS A 95 -7.66 -6.96 3.83
C HIS A 95 -8.19 -6.18 5.03
N PHE A 96 -7.43 -5.19 5.51
CA PHE A 96 -7.82 -4.39 6.68
C PHE A 96 -8.39 -3.01 6.29
N GLY A 97 -8.34 -2.62 5.01
CA GLY A 97 -8.66 -1.27 4.52
C GLY A 97 -9.96 -0.67 5.06
N GLY A 98 -11.07 -1.42 5.06
CA GLY A 98 -12.34 -0.97 5.64
C GLY A 98 -12.55 -1.30 7.12
N GLY A 99 -11.59 -1.98 7.76
CA GLY A 99 -11.69 -2.45 9.15
C GLY A 99 -10.70 -1.82 10.13
N VAL A 100 -9.73 -1.02 9.67
CA VAL A 100 -8.77 -0.34 10.55
C VAL A 100 -9.47 0.76 11.35
N ASN A 101 -9.31 0.74 12.67
CA ASN A 101 -9.84 1.77 13.55
C ASN A 101 -9.12 3.11 13.32
N ILE A 102 -9.87 4.22 13.34
CA ILE A 102 -9.34 5.57 13.20
C ILE A 102 -8.20 5.88 14.19
N THR A 103 -8.16 5.29 15.38
CA THR A 103 -7.05 5.49 16.33
C THR A 103 -5.71 5.01 15.80
N VAL A 104 -5.69 3.99 14.95
CA VAL A 104 -4.46 3.54 14.27
C VAL A 104 -4.00 4.59 13.27
N PHE A 105 -4.93 5.20 12.52
CA PHE A 105 -4.60 6.27 11.58
C PHE A 105 -4.13 7.55 12.29
N ASN A 106 -4.76 7.93 13.40
CA ASN A 106 -4.31 9.09 14.19
C ASN A 106 -2.87 8.90 14.68
N ARG A 107 -2.54 7.69 15.18
CA ARG A 107 -1.16 7.40 15.59
C ARG A 107 -0.18 7.47 14.42
N LEU A 108 -0.55 6.94 13.25
CA LEU A 108 0.28 7.05 12.04
C LEU A 108 0.48 8.50 11.60
N GLU A 109 -0.55 9.35 11.75
CA GLU A 109 -0.46 10.78 11.45
C GLU A 109 0.53 11.49 12.40
N GLU A 110 0.48 11.18 13.69
CA GLU A 110 1.43 11.69 14.69
C GLU A 110 2.86 11.24 14.38
N GLU A 111 3.09 9.94 14.18
CA GLU A 111 4.40 9.36 13.82
C GLU A 111 4.97 10.02 12.54
N TYR A 112 4.12 10.24 11.53
CA TYR A 112 4.52 10.88 10.28
C TYR A 112 4.78 12.38 10.42
N ALA A 113 4.10 13.06 11.34
CA ALA A 113 4.37 14.47 11.66
C ALA A 113 5.71 14.63 12.40
N GLU A 114 6.04 13.73 13.32
CA GLU A 114 7.32 13.70 14.03
C GLU A 114 8.47 13.41 13.06
N SER A 115 8.34 12.37 12.23
CA SER A 115 9.37 12.00 11.24
C SER A 115 9.70 13.15 10.26
N ARG A 116 8.71 13.97 9.90
CA ARG A 116 8.93 15.14 9.02
C ARG A 116 9.71 16.25 9.72
N LYS A 117 9.45 16.49 11.01
CA LYS A 117 10.20 17.49 11.78
C LYS A 117 11.67 17.10 11.92
N GLU A 118 11.94 15.83 12.21
CA GLU A 118 13.32 15.31 12.30
C GLU A 118 14.08 15.52 10.97
N LEU A 119 13.44 15.23 9.84
CA LEU A 119 14.02 15.47 8.52
C LEU A 119 14.27 16.96 8.23
N ASP A 120 13.35 17.84 8.63
CA ASP A 120 13.53 19.29 8.47
C ASP A 120 14.69 19.82 9.34
N GLU A 121 14.85 19.28 10.57
CA GLU A 121 15.97 19.60 11.45
C GLU A 121 17.32 19.08 10.92
N GLU A 122 17.37 17.85 10.41
CA GLU A 122 18.58 17.30 9.76
C GLU A 122 18.99 18.13 8.54
N ASN A 123 18.03 18.53 7.70
CA ASN A 123 18.31 19.37 6.53
C ASN A 123 18.83 20.76 6.93
N ASP A 124 18.29 21.39 7.99
CA ASP A 124 18.78 22.68 8.49
C ASP A 124 20.21 22.55 9.06
N ILE A 125 20.52 21.43 9.74
CA ILE A 125 21.87 21.13 10.22
C ILE A 125 22.85 20.97 9.05
N ASP A 126 22.50 20.19 8.03
CA ASP A 126 23.33 19.99 6.84
C ASP A 126 23.57 21.30 6.06
N GLU A 127 22.54 22.16 5.94
CA GLU A 127 22.69 23.49 5.32
C GLU A 127 23.60 24.41 6.16
N ARG A 128 23.56 24.29 7.49
CA ARG A 128 24.44 25.04 8.39
C ARG A 128 25.88 24.53 8.37
N LEU A 129 26.09 23.22 8.30
CA LEU A 129 27.42 22.59 8.20
C LEU A 129 28.09 22.95 6.88
N SER A 130 27.38 22.87 5.75
CA SER A 130 27.91 23.27 4.44
C SER A 130 28.33 24.74 4.39
N LYS A 131 27.53 25.64 4.97
CA LYS A 131 27.93 27.06 5.14
C LYS A 131 29.14 27.22 6.07
N PHE A 132 29.30 26.35 7.06
CA PHE A 132 30.43 26.41 7.98
C PHE A 132 31.74 26.00 7.28
N ASP A 133 31.69 24.95 6.46
CA ASP A 133 32.82 24.49 5.63
C ASP A 133 33.25 25.55 4.60
N ASP A 134 32.30 26.28 4.01
CA ASP A 134 32.60 27.40 3.11
C ASP A 134 33.28 28.59 3.83
N ILE A 135 32.99 28.80 5.11
CA ILE A 135 33.56 29.90 5.91
C ILE A 135 34.93 29.52 6.49
N PHE A 136 35.15 28.24 6.78
CA PHE A 136 36.41 27.72 7.33
C PHE A 136 36.93 26.51 6.51
N PRO A 137 37.40 26.73 5.27
CA PRO A 137 37.74 25.63 4.37
C PRO A 137 38.97 24.80 4.81
N ASN A 138 39.77 25.32 5.75
CA ASN A 138 40.94 24.65 6.32
C ASN A 138 40.96 24.84 7.85
N LEU A 139 40.31 23.95 8.59
CA LEU A 139 40.44 23.88 10.05
C LEU A 139 41.72 23.14 10.51
N ASP A 140 42.44 22.49 9.58
CA ASP A 140 43.70 21.79 9.86
C ASP A 140 44.90 22.74 10.07
N ASP A 141 44.76 24.05 9.80
CA ASP A 141 45.84 25.05 9.93
C ASP A 141 45.88 25.75 11.31
N VAL A 142 45.06 25.34 12.30
CA VAL A 142 44.92 26.02 13.60
C VAL A 142 45.52 25.19 14.77
N GLU A 143 46.66 24.53 14.57
CA GLU A 143 47.40 23.89 15.68
C GLU A 143 48.51 24.74 16.32
N ASP A 144 48.83 25.94 15.80
CA ASP A 144 49.91 26.77 16.34
C ASP A 144 49.41 28.08 16.97
N LEU A 145 48.76 28.00 18.13
CA LEU A 145 48.70 29.14 19.06
C LEU A 145 49.30 28.72 20.40
N ASP A 146 50.63 28.82 20.45
CA ASP A 146 51.44 28.73 21.65
C ASP A 146 51.09 29.89 22.58
N TYR A 147 50.33 29.62 23.65
CA TYR A 147 50.07 30.58 24.72
C TYR A 147 51.23 30.52 25.71
N SER A 148 52.31 31.25 25.39
CA SER A 148 53.41 31.56 26.30
C SER A 148 53.00 32.48 27.44
#